data_AF-A0A661C7N9-F1
#
_entry.id   AF-A0A661C7N9-F1
#
_cell.length_a   1.000
_cell.length_b   1.000
_cell.length_c   1.000
_cell.angle_alpha   90.00
_cell.angle_beta   90.00
_cell.angle_gamma   90.00
#
_symmetry.space_group_name_H-M   'P 1'
#
loop_
_entity.id
_entity.type
_entity.pdbx_description
1 polymer ?
#
loop_
_entity_poly.entity_id
_entity_poly.type
_entity_poly.pdbx_seq_one_letter_code
_entity_poly.pdbx_strand_id
1 'polypeptide(L)'
;AATSHLPHMLAFGLVHCLENMDDIEDVFRFAAGGFRDVTRIASSDPIMWRDICLNNQQPILEMMKRYKDELDMLYNALEAGDGEKLMEVFQHAKQTRDKFTH
;
A
#
# COMPACT_ATOMS: atom_id res chain seq x y z
N ALA A 1 -0.03 -3.88 14.32
CA ALA A 1 0.01 -4.24 12.89
C ALA A 1 -0.18 -3.03 11.97
N ALA A 2 -1.19 -2.18 12.20
CA ALA A 2 -1.57 -1.08 11.29
C ALA A 2 -0.44 -0.13 10.88
N THR A 3 0.44 0.27 11.80
CA THR A 3 1.44 1.34 11.57
C THR A 3 2.83 0.85 11.13
N SER A 4 3.07 -0.47 11.08
CA SER A 4 4.39 -1.02 10.71
C SER A 4 4.27 -2.25 9.81
N HIS A 5 3.52 -3.28 10.24
CA HIS A 5 3.43 -4.54 9.48
C HIS A 5 2.62 -4.38 8.19
N LEU A 6 1.48 -3.70 8.23
CA LEU A 6 0.67 -3.48 7.04
C LEU A 6 1.46 -2.72 5.96
N PRO A 7 2.14 -1.58 6.24
CA PRO A 7 3.01 -0.91 5.26
C PRO A 7 4.02 -1.85 4.59
N HIS A 8 4.65 -2.78 5.32
CA HIS A 8 5.57 -3.75 4.72
C HIS A 8 4.85 -4.73 3.79
N MET A 9 3.68 -5.24 4.17
CA MET A 9 2.89 -6.12 3.30
C MET A 9 2.48 -5.43 2.00
N LEU A 10 2.11 -4.14 2.09
CA LEU A 10 1.76 -3.35 0.90
C LEU A 10 2.98 -3.10 0.01
N ALA A 11 4.15 -2.81 0.59
CA ALA A 11 5.37 -2.60 -0.16
C ALA A 11 5.84 -3.89 -0.86
N PHE A 12 5.88 -5.03 -0.16
CA PHE A 12 6.21 -6.33 -0.76
C PHE A 12 5.21 -6.71 -1.85
N GLY A 13 3.91 -6.56 -1.59
CA GLY A 13 2.85 -6.89 -2.55
C GLY A 13 2.89 -6.01 -3.80
N LEU A 14 3.16 -4.71 -3.65
CA LEU A 14 3.29 -3.78 -4.77
C LEU A 14 4.49 -4.13 -5.67
N VAL A 15 5.66 -4.38 -5.07
CA VAL A 15 6.84 -4.80 -5.84
C VAL A 15 6.60 -6.12 -6.56
N HIS A 16 6.02 -7.11 -5.88
CA HIS A 16 5.72 -8.41 -6.47
C HIS A 16 4.65 -8.35 -7.58
N CYS A 17 3.66 -7.45 -7.46
CA CYS A 17 2.66 -7.22 -8.50
C CYS A 17 3.31 -6.71 -9.79
N LEU A 18 4.27 -5.78 -9.66
CA LEU A 18 4.97 -5.18 -10.79
C LEU A 18 6.06 -6.08 -11.38
N GLU A 19 6.56 -7.04 -10.61
CA GLU A 19 7.59 -8.00 -11.04
C GLU A 19 7.20 -8.78 -12.29
N ASN A 20 5.90 -9.06 -12.45
CA ASN A 20 5.37 -9.86 -13.56
C ASN A 20 4.94 -9.02 -14.77
N MET A 21 5.22 -7.72 -14.78
CA MET A 21 4.94 -6.85 -15.92
C MET A 21 6.15 -6.81 -16.86
N ASP A 22 5.92 -6.94 -18.16
CA ASP A 22 6.97 -7.01 -19.19
C ASP A 22 7.93 -5.80 -19.19
N ASP A 23 7.49 -4.66 -18.64
CA ASP A 23 8.21 -3.39 -18.61
C ASP A 23 8.76 -3.00 -17.22
N ILE A 24 9.10 -3.97 -16.36
CA ILE A 24 9.59 -3.68 -15.00
C ILE A 24 10.75 -2.67 -14.98
N GLU A 25 11.71 -2.78 -15.91
CA GLU A 25 12.85 -1.85 -15.97
C GLU A 25 12.40 -0.41 -16.25
N ASP A 26 11.41 -0.23 -17.12
CA ASP A 26 10.84 1.07 -17.43
C ASP A 26 9.95 1.58 -16.29
N VAL A 27 9.17 0.73 -15.62
CA VAL A 27 8.42 1.09 -14.41
C VAL A 27 9.37 1.63 -13.34
N PHE A 28 10.47 0.95 -13.04
CA PHE A 28 11.43 1.42 -12.03
C PHE A 28 12.22 2.66 -12.49
N ARG A 29 12.42 2.84 -13.80
CA ARG A 29 13.16 3.97 -14.38
C ARG A 29 12.31 5.24 -14.49
N PHE A 30 11.00 5.12 -14.76
CA PHE A 30 10.06 6.23 -14.91
C PHE A 30 9.26 6.55 -13.64
N ALA A 31 9.12 5.64 -12.68
CA ALA A 31 8.39 5.89 -11.43
C ALA A 31 9.17 6.75 -10.41
N ALA A 32 9.99 7.69 -10.87
CA ALA A 32 10.96 8.41 -10.05
C ALA A 32 10.29 9.27 -8.96
N GLY A 33 10.63 8.99 -7.70
CA GLY A 33 10.20 9.70 -6.50
C GLY A 33 9.23 8.87 -5.65
N GLY A 34 7.93 9.03 -5.90
CA GLY A 34 6.88 8.47 -5.05
C GLY A 34 6.88 6.94 -4.95
N PHE A 35 7.14 6.23 -6.06
CA PHE A 35 7.22 4.78 -6.03
C PHE A 35 8.41 4.29 -5.19
N ARG A 36 9.59 4.87 -5.39
CA ARG A 36 10.80 4.54 -4.59
C ARG A 36 10.55 4.77 -3.11
N ASP A 37 9.87 5.85 -2.74
CA ASP A 37 9.60 6.16 -1.32
C ASP A 37 8.61 5.17 -0.70
N VAL A 38 7.56 4.79 -1.43
CA VAL A 38 6.54 3.84 -0.97
C VAL A 38 7.09 2.41 -0.89
N THR A 39 7.96 2.01 -1.82
CA THR A 39 8.53 0.65 -1.86
C THR A 39 9.86 0.49 -1.14
N ARG A 40 10.46 1.56 -0.60
CA ARG A 40 11.77 1.52 0.10
C ARG A 40 11.87 0.40 1.14
N ILE A 41 10.77 0.15 1.87
CA ILE A 41 10.73 -0.85 2.94
C ILE A 41 10.56 -2.30 2.45
N ALA A 42 10.27 -2.52 1.16
CA ALA A 42 10.27 -3.85 0.56
C ALA A 42 11.69 -4.46 0.47
N SER A 43 12.75 -3.67 0.63
CA SER A 43 14.13 -4.17 0.72
C SER A 43 14.52 -4.64 2.14
N SER A 44 13.55 -4.82 3.04
CA SER A 44 13.79 -5.31 4.40
C SER A 44 14.13 -6.81 4.43
N ASP A 45 14.75 -7.28 5.50
CA ASP A 45 15.15 -8.70 5.66
C ASP A 45 13.94 -9.65 5.56
N PRO A 46 13.93 -10.59 4.58
CA PRO A 46 12.79 -11.47 4.34
C PRO A 46 12.61 -12.54 5.43
N ILE A 47 13.68 -12.99 6.08
CA ILE A 47 13.62 -13.98 7.17
C ILE A 47 12.95 -13.34 8.38
N MET A 48 13.39 -12.14 8.75
CA MET A 48 12.81 -11.37 9.86
C MET A 48 11.33 -11.08 9.61
N TRP A 49 10.96 -10.62 8.42
CA TRP A 49 9.57 -10.28 8.10
C TRP A 49 8.66 -11.50 8.02
N ARG A 50 9.15 -12.64 7.54
CA ARG A 50 8.42 -13.93 7.65
C ARG A 50 8.09 -14.24 9.11
N ASP A 51 9.07 -14.17 9.99
CA ASP A 51 8.90 -14.54 11.40
C ASP A 51 7.96 -13.55 12.12
N ILE A 52 8.04 -12.25 11.81
CA ILE A 52 7.08 -11.25 12.28
C ILE A 52 5.65 -11.59 11.83
N CYS A 53 5.49 -11.97 10.56
CA CYS A 53 4.19 -12.31 9.99
C CYS A 53 3.58 -13.54 10.66
N LEU A 54 4.36 -14.60 10.86
CA LEU A 54 3.89 -15.83 11.50
C LEU A 54 3.55 -15.61 12.98
N ASN A 55 4.33 -14.79 13.69
CA ASN A 55 4.07 -14.47 15.10
C ASN A 55 2.90 -13.49 15.30
N ASN A 56 2.56 -12.68 14.30
CA ASN A 56 1.50 -11.66 14.39
C ASN A 56 0.41 -11.83 13.32
N GLN A 57 0.13 -13.08 12.93
CA GLN A 57 -0.70 -13.39 11.78
C GLN A 57 -2.10 -12.75 11.85
N GLN A 58 -2.84 -12.94 12.94
CA GLN A 58 -4.24 -12.49 13.03
C GLN A 58 -4.38 -10.96 12.93
N PRO A 59 -3.63 -10.15 13.70
CA PRO A 59 -3.67 -8.69 13.54
C PRO A 59 -3.26 -8.22 12.13
N ILE A 60 -2.36 -8.93 11.45
CA ILE A 60 -1.96 -8.60 10.08
C ILE A 60 -3.10 -8.90 9.11
N LEU A 61 -3.71 -10.08 9.21
CA LEU A 61 -4.85 -10.47 8.38
C LEU A 61 -6.02 -9.51 8.51
N GLU A 62 -6.38 -9.11 9.72
CA GLU A 62 -7.44 -8.12 9.96
C GLU A 62 -7.15 -6.79 9.27
N MET A 63 -5.91 -6.31 9.37
CA MET A 63 -5.52 -5.05 8.74
C MET A 63 -5.43 -5.14 7.22
N MET A 64 -4.96 -6.27 6.68
CA MET A 64 -4.96 -6.53 5.24
C MET A 64 -6.38 -6.58 4.69
N LYS A 65 -7.31 -7.23 5.40
CA LYS A 65 -8.72 -7.29 5.00
C LYS A 65 -9.34 -5.90 4.95
N ARG A 66 -9.15 -5.09 6.00
CA ARG A 66 -9.62 -3.69 6.02
C ARG A 66 -9.05 -2.88 4.85
N TYR A 67 -7.74 -2.98 4.60
CA TYR A 67 -7.12 -2.25 3.51
C TYR A 67 -7.61 -2.73 2.14
N LYS A 68 -7.85 -4.03 1.97
CA LYS A 68 -8.47 -4.57 0.76
C LYS A 68 -9.85 -3.97 0.52
N ASP A 69 -10.67 -3.86 1.56
CA ASP A 69 -12.01 -3.27 1.44
C ASP A 69 -11.95 -1.77 1.03
N GLU A 70 -10.96 -1.02 1.53
CA GLU A 70 -10.70 0.37 1.09
C GLU A 70 -10.25 0.43 -0.38
N LEU A 71 -9.38 -0.48 -0.82
CA LEU A 71 -8.96 -0.57 -2.22
C LEU A 71 -10.12 -0.94 -3.14
N ASP A 72 -10.97 -1.89 -2.75
CA ASP A 72 -12.14 -2.30 -3.52
C ASP A 72 -13.12 -1.12 -3.66
N MET A 73 -13.29 -0.30 -2.62
CA MET A 73 -14.08 0.94 -2.68
C MET A 73 -13.49 1.95 -3.67
N LEU A 74 -12.17 2.20 -3.63
CA LEU A 74 -11.51 3.10 -4.58
C LEU A 74 -11.60 2.58 -6.03
N TYR A 75 -11.42 1.27 -6.22
CA TYR A 75 -11.57 0.62 -7.53
C TYR A 75 -12.98 0.84 -8.07
N ASN A 76 -14.02 0.56 -7.28
CA ASN A 76 -15.41 0.71 -7.69
C ASN A 76 -15.77 2.17 -7.99
N ALA A 77 -15.30 3.13 -7.19
CA ALA A 77 -15.50 4.55 -7.44
C ALA A 77 -14.85 4.98 -8.77
N LEU A 78 -13.64 4.48 -9.05
CA LEU A 78 -12.95 4.76 -10.31
C LEU A 78 -13.66 4.12 -11.51
N GLU A 79 -14.08 2.86 -11.39
CA GLU A 79 -14.82 2.13 -12.43
C GLU A 79 -16.15 2.80 -12.76
N ALA A 80 -16.84 3.35 -11.75
CA ALA A 80 -18.09 4.09 -11.91
C ALA A 80 -17.90 5.54 -12.41
N GLY A 81 -16.66 6.05 -12.47
CA GLY A 81 -16.39 7.46 -12.77
C GLY A 81 -16.85 8.43 -11.67
N ASP A 82 -16.97 7.96 -10.43
CA ASP A 82 -17.43 8.73 -9.28
C ASP A 82 -16.31 9.63 -8.73
N GLY A 83 -16.11 10.76 -9.39
CA GLY A 83 -15.10 11.75 -9.01
C GLY A 83 -15.36 12.40 -7.65
N GLU A 84 -16.61 12.51 -7.22
CA GLU A 84 -16.96 13.06 -5.90
C GLU A 84 -16.51 12.13 -4.80
N LYS A 85 -16.76 10.81 -4.94
CA LYS A 85 -16.32 9.83 -3.96
C LYS A 85 -14.80 9.77 -3.84
N LEU A 86 -14.09 9.80 -4.96
CA LEU A 86 -12.63 9.84 -4.96
C LEU A 86 -12.10 11.10 -4.25
N MET A 87 -12.68 12.27 -4.53
CA MET A 87 -12.29 13.52 -3.89
C MET A 87 -12.53 13.50 -2.38
N GLU A 88 -13.67 12.99 -1.93
CA GLU A 88 -14.00 12.82 -0.52
C GLU A 88 -12.89 12.01 0.19
N VAL A 89 -12.56 10.83 -0.34
CA VAL A 89 -11.57 9.92 0.24
C VAL A 89 -10.18 10.58 0.28
N PHE A 90 -9.75 11.20 -0.81
CA PHE A 90 -8.43 11.85 -0.89
C PHE A 90 -8.31 13.02 0.10
N GLN A 91 -9.37 13.81 0.23
CA GLN A 91 -9.39 14.95 1.13
C GLN A 91 -9.33 14.52 2.60
N HIS A 92 -10.08 13.48 2.98
CA HIS A 92 -10.02 12.91 4.32
C HIS A 92 -8.64 12.32 4.63
N ALA A 93 -8.02 11.62 3.67
CA ALA A 93 -6.68 11.07 3.83
C ALA A 93 -5.64 12.20 4.04
N LYS A 94 -5.72 13.26 3.22
CA LYS A 94 -4.85 14.44 3.35
C LYS A 94 -5.00 15.12 4.71
N GLN A 95 -6.22 15.46 5.10
CA GLN A 95 -6.49 16.14 6.38
C GLN A 95 -6.00 15.33 7.57
N THR A 96 -6.25 14.01 7.55
CA THR A 96 -5.79 13.10 8.61
C THR A 96 -4.27 13.10 8.69
N ARG A 97 -3.57 12.94 7.57
CA ARG A 97 -2.11 12.94 7.53
C ARG A 97 -1.53 14.25 8.04
N ASP A 98 -1.97 15.38 7.48
CA ASP A 98 -1.46 16.71 7.83
C ASP A 98 -1.64 17.00 9.33
N LYS A 99 -2.74 16.53 9.94
CA LYS A 99 -2.98 16.68 11.39
C LYS A 99 -1.95 15.96 12.27
N PHE A 100 -1.38 14.85 11.81
CA PHE A 100 -0.49 14.00 12.61
C PHE A 100 0.98 14.05 12.15
N THR A 101 1.29 14.77 11.07
CA THR A 101 2.67 14.95 10.56
C THR A 101 3.20 16.38 10.71
N HIS A 102 2.50 17.23 11.45
CA HIS A 102 2.95 18.56 11.92
C HIS A 102 3.18 18.52 13.43
#